data_AF-A0A3D4WNV8-F1
#
_entry.id   AF-A0A3D4WNV8-F1
#
_cell.length_a   1.000
_cell.length_b   1.000
_cell.length_c   1.000
_cell.angle_alpha   90.00
_cell.angle_beta   90.00
_cell.angle_gamma   90.00
#
_symmetry.space_group_name_H-M   'P 1'
#
loop_
_entity.id
_entity.type
_entity.pdbx_description
1 polymer ?
#
loop_
_entity_poly.entity_id
_entity_poly.type
_entity_poly.pdbx_seq_one_letter_code
_entity_poly.pdbx_strand_id
1 'polypeptide(L)'
;MRAFDLLLRIVGGVLAALMGAGSALLEATATPGFWAIPVGAASVGNAFLIWFAQSTVDKPWAWLVPGVPWFATMVALVGPTTEGDLIANSWTGLATFAAGALVFFVAIALRPSPQPGTA
;
A
#
# COMPACT_ATOMS: atom_id res chain seq x y z
N MET A 1 -4.76 -12.30 -28.78
CA MET A 1 -5.26 -11.47 -27.65
C MET A 1 -4.54 -11.73 -26.32
N ARG A 2 -3.87 -12.87 -26.10
CA ARG A 2 -3.07 -13.12 -24.87
C ARG A 2 -1.97 -12.09 -24.60
N ALA A 3 -1.27 -11.61 -25.63
CA ALA A 3 -0.22 -10.59 -25.46
C ALA A 3 -0.76 -9.25 -24.97
N PHE A 4 -1.96 -8.86 -25.42
CA PHE A 4 -2.62 -7.63 -25.01
C PHE A 4 -3.11 -7.70 -23.57
N ASP A 5 -3.70 -8.84 -23.17
CA ASP A 5 -4.07 -9.10 -21.77
C ASP A 5 -2.85 -9.05 -20.84
N LEU A 6 -1.74 -9.66 -21.26
CA LEU A 6 -0.50 -9.64 -20.49
C LEU A 6 0.07 -8.23 -20.37
N LEU A 7 0.02 -7.43 -21.44
CA LEU A 7 0.41 -6.02 -21.43
C LEU A 7 -0.43 -5.22 -20.41
N LEU A 8 -1.75 -5.40 -20.41
CA LEU A 8 -2.65 -4.72 -19.47
C LEU A 8 -2.36 -5.08 -18.02
N ARG A 9 -2.10 -6.36 -17.73
CA ARG A 9 -1.72 -6.84 -16.39
C ARG A 9 -0.38 -6.22 -15.93
N ILE A 10 0.60 -6.12 -16.82
CA ILE A 10 1.89 -5.47 -16.52
C ILE A 10 1.69 -3.99 -16.24
N VAL A 11 0.98 -3.27 -17.12
CA VAL A 11 0.74 -1.83 -16.97
C VAL A 11 -0.05 -1.55 -15.69
N GLY A 12 -1.10 -2.33 -15.41
CA GLY A 12 -1.87 -2.23 -14.17
C GLY A 12 -1.01 -2.46 -12.92
N GLY A 13 -0.13 -3.47 -12.95
CA GLY A 13 0.83 -3.71 -11.87
C GLY A 13 1.81 -2.56 -11.68
N VAL A 14 2.39 -2.02 -12.76
CA VAL A 14 3.31 -0.86 -12.69
C VAL A 14 2.60 0.36 -12.11
N LEU A 15 1.38 0.65 -12.57
CA LEU A 15 0.58 1.75 -12.04
C LEU A 15 0.27 1.56 -10.54
N ALA A 16 -0.11 0.35 -10.12
CA ALA A 16 -0.35 0.05 -8.71
C ALA A 16 0.90 0.29 -7.85
N ALA A 17 2.08 -0.11 -8.34
CA ALA A 17 3.35 0.13 -7.65
C ALA A 17 3.67 1.62 -7.52
N LEU A 18 3.51 2.39 -8.60
CA LEU A 18 3.72 3.84 -8.61
C LEU A 18 2.74 4.56 -7.69
N MET A 19 1.47 4.16 -7.69
CA MET A 19 0.47 4.71 -6.80
C MET A 19 0.74 4.35 -5.33
N GLY A 20 1.24 3.16 -5.03
CA GLY A 20 1.67 2.77 -3.69
C GLY A 20 2.80 3.66 -3.16
N ALA A 21 3.85 3.85 -3.96
CA ALA A 21 4.95 4.74 -3.59
C ALA A 21 4.49 6.22 -3.47
N GLY A 22 3.64 6.67 -4.39
CA GLY A 22 3.07 8.02 -4.35
C GLY A 22 2.18 8.28 -3.13
N SER A 23 1.37 7.28 -2.74
CA SER A 23 0.54 7.36 -1.53
C SER A 23 1.41 7.49 -0.28
N ALA A 24 2.45 6.67 -0.16
CA ALA A 24 3.40 6.76 0.96
C ALA A 24 4.07 8.14 1.05
N LEU A 25 4.45 8.71 -0.09
CA LEU A 25 5.05 10.06 -0.12
C LEU A 25 4.06 11.14 0.32
N LEU A 26 2.80 11.07 -0.13
CA LEU A 26 1.74 11.99 0.29
C LEU A 26 1.43 11.86 1.78
N GLU A 27 1.36 10.65 2.30
CA GLU A 27 1.10 10.37 3.72
C GLU A 27 2.24 10.88 4.61
N ALA A 28 3.48 10.65 4.20
CA ALA A 28 4.67 11.13 4.89
C ALA A 28 4.74 12.66 4.92
N THR A 29 4.51 13.33 3.80
CA THR A 29 4.55 14.80 3.72
C THR A 29 3.35 15.48 4.36
N ALA A 30 2.20 14.80 4.43
CA ALA A 30 1.03 15.28 5.17
C ALA A 30 1.17 15.11 6.70
N THR A 31 2.26 14.50 7.18
CA THR A 31 2.56 14.31 8.59
C THR A 31 3.62 15.32 9.06
N PRO A 32 3.38 16.06 10.16
CA PRO A 32 2.25 15.97 11.08
C PRO A 32 1.04 16.78 10.57
N GLY A 33 -0.09 16.11 10.40
CA GLY A 33 -1.35 16.74 9.95
C GLY A 33 -2.35 16.95 11.08
N PHE A 34 -3.27 17.89 10.90
CA PHE A 34 -4.40 18.09 11.80
C PHE A 34 -5.41 16.94 11.66
N TRP A 35 -5.99 16.48 12.77
CA TRP A 35 -7.23 15.67 12.78
C TRP A 35 -7.20 14.29 12.08
N ALA A 36 -6.10 13.54 12.19
CA ALA A 36 -6.02 12.13 11.73
C ALA A 36 -6.35 11.89 10.24
N ILE A 37 -6.47 12.96 9.43
CA ILE A 37 -6.73 12.89 8.00
C ILE A 37 -5.71 11.99 7.28
N PRO A 38 -4.39 12.05 7.58
CA PRO A 38 -3.41 11.16 6.96
C PRO A 38 -3.69 9.67 7.25
N VAL A 39 -4.18 9.35 8.46
CA VAL A 39 -4.53 7.99 8.89
C VAL A 39 -5.71 7.44 8.07
N GLY A 40 -6.75 8.25 7.88
CA GLY A 40 -7.91 7.88 7.07
C GLY A 40 -7.54 7.73 5.59
N ALA A 41 -6.74 8.65 5.07
CA ALA A 41 -6.25 8.61 3.70
C ALA A 41 -5.40 7.36 3.43
N ALA A 42 -4.46 7.02 4.33
CA ALA A 42 -3.67 5.79 4.23
C ALA A 42 -4.56 4.54 4.24
N SER A 43 -5.57 4.52 5.11
CA SER A 43 -6.46 3.37 5.24
C SER A 43 -7.30 3.13 3.97
N VAL A 44 -7.97 4.17 3.49
CA VAL A 44 -8.83 4.10 2.30
C VAL A 44 -7.99 3.95 1.03
N GLY A 45 -6.87 4.65 0.94
CA GLY A 45 -5.92 4.59 -0.17
C GLY A 45 -5.34 3.20 -0.34
N ASN A 46 -4.82 2.59 0.75
CA ASN A 46 -4.27 1.24 0.68
C ASN A 46 -5.33 0.19 0.36
N ALA A 47 -6.57 0.33 0.87
CA ALA A 47 -7.67 -0.56 0.51
C ALA A 47 -7.99 -0.48 -0.99
N PHE A 48 -8.03 0.73 -1.55
CA PHE A 48 -8.20 0.95 -2.98
C PHE A 48 -7.05 0.35 -3.80
N LEU A 49 -5.80 0.55 -3.37
CA LEU A 49 -4.62 0.02 -4.07
C LEU A 49 -4.62 -1.51 -4.14
N ILE A 50 -4.99 -2.18 -3.04
CA ILE A 50 -5.10 -3.63 -2.99
C ILE A 50 -6.18 -4.11 -3.95
N TRP A 51 -7.36 -3.50 -3.91
CA TRP A 51 -8.47 -3.82 -4.82
C TRP A 51 -8.08 -3.62 -6.29
N PHE A 52 -7.42 -2.51 -6.61
CA PHE A 52 -6.97 -2.20 -7.97
C PHE A 52 -5.92 -3.20 -8.46
N ALA A 53 -4.94 -3.53 -7.63
CA ALA A 53 -3.91 -4.50 -7.98
C ALA A 53 -4.49 -5.91 -8.19
N GLN A 54 -5.42 -6.33 -7.33
CA GLN A 54 -6.11 -7.61 -7.48
C GLN A 54 -6.95 -7.66 -8.75
N SER A 55 -7.68 -6.58 -9.05
CA SER A 55 -8.55 -6.49 -10.24
C SER A 55 -7.78 -6.45 -11.55
N THR A 56 -6.56 -5.90 -11.55
CA THR A 56 -5.75 -5.74 -12.76
C THR A 56 -4.76 -6.87 -13.00
N VAL A 57 -4.09 -7.37 -11.96
CA VAL A 57 -3.06 -8.41 -12.08
C VAL A 57 -3.68 -9.81 -12.04
N ASP A 58 -4.83 -9.97 -11.37
CA ASP A 58 -5.59 -11.21 -11.29
C ASP A 58 -4.73 -12.38 -10.78
N LYS A 59 -3.95 -12.09 -9.72
CA LYS A 59 -3.08 -13.06 -9.04
C LYS A 59 -3.22 -12.95 -7.52
N PRO A 60 -3.08 -14.08 -6.79
CA PRO A 60 -3.24 -14.10 -5.33
C PRO A 60 -2.18 -13.27 -4.57
N TRP A 61 -1.05 -12.97 -5.20
CA TRP A 61 0.02 -12.14 -4.63
C TRP A 61 -0.04 -10.67 -5.07
N ALA A 62 -1.03 -10.26 -5.85
CA ALA A 62 -1.09 -8.93 -6.45
C ALA A 62 -1.06 -7.77 -5.43
N TRP A 63 -1.50 -8.01 -4.20
CA TRP A 63 -1.43 -7.04 -3.10
C TRP A 63 0.01 -6.61 -2.74
N LEU A 64 1.02 -7.43 -3.04
CA LEU A 64 2.44 -7.08 -2.84
C LEU A 64 2.88 -5.96 -3.78
N VAL A 65 2.24 -5.84 -4.94
CA VAL A 65 2.64 -4.90 -5.98
C VAL A 65 2.55 -3.44 -5.50
N PRO A 66 1.45 -2.99 -4.87
CA PRO A 66 1.42 -1.67 -4.21
C PRO A 66 2.04 -1.69 -2.80
N GLY A 67 1.92 -2.80 -2.06
CA GLY A 67 2.31 -2.87 -0.66
C GLY A 67 3.82 -2.78 -0.42
N VAL A 68 4.63 -3.45 -1.25
CA VAL A 68 6.10 -3.42 -1.11
C VAL A 68 6.65 -2.02 -1.40
N PRO A 69 6.30 -1.34 -2.51
CA PRO A 69 6.71 0.04 -2.75
C PRO A 69 6.24 1.01 -1.66
N TRP A 70 4.98 0.92 -1.24
CA TRP A 70 4.45 1.77 -0.16
C TRP A 70 5.28 1.63 1.14
N PHE A 71 5.52 0.38 1.56
CA PHE A 71 6.29 0.09 2.77
C PHE A 71 7.75 0.56 2.63
N ALA A 72 8.39 0.26 1.51
CA ALA A 72 9.77 0.68 1.25
C ALA A 72 9.91 2.21 1.27
N THR A 73 8.96 2.94 0.68
CA THR A 73 8.94 4.41 0.70
C THR A 73 8.75 4.93 2.12
N MET A 74 7.79 4.40 2.89
CA MET A 74 7.61 4.80 4.28
C MET A 74 8.87 4.58 5.13
N VAL A 75 9.52 3.41 5.02
CA VAL A 75 10.76 3.13 5.76
C VAL A 75 11.90 4.05 5.33
N ALA A 76 12.03 4.32 4.03
CA ALA A 76 13.05 5.24 3.53
C ALA A 76 12.85 6.67 4.06
N LEU A 77 11.61 7.10 4.23
CA LEU A 77 11.24 8.43 4.73
C LEU A 77 11.35 8.55 6.26
N VAL A 78 11.33 7.44 7.00
CA VAL A 78 11.60 7.39 8.47
C VAL A 78 13.10 7.48 8.79
N GLY A 79 13.97 7.65 7.78
CA GLY A 79 15.41 7.83 7.99
C GLY A 79 15.78 8.99 8.92
N PRO A 80 17.06 9.12 9.32
CA PRO A 80 17.54 10.11 10.28
C PRO A 80 17.61 11.54 9.70
N THR A 81 16.54 11.97 9.04
CA THR A 81 16.35 13.33 8.51
C THR A 81 15.37 14.09 9.39
N THR A 82 15.41 15.41 9.31
CA THR A 82 14.46 16.28 10.03
C THR A 82 13.01 16.01 9.59
N GLU A 83 12.78 15.54 8.36
CA GLU A 83 11.46 15.11 7.91
C GLU A 83 11.06 13.73 8.47
N GLY A 84 12.00 12.78 8.58
CA GLY A 84 11.73 11.46 9.17
C GLY A 84 11.39 11.52 10.66
N ASP A 85 11.93 12.51 11.37
CA ASP A 85 11.59 12.79 12.77
C ASP A 85 10.12 13.15 12.94
N LEU A 86 9.49 13.76 11.93
CA LEU A 86 8.06 14.10 11.95
C LEU A 86 7.18 12.84 11.91
N ILE A 87 7.64 11.76 11.28
CA ILE A 87 6.90 10.49 11.23
C ILE A 87 7.13 9.71 12.52
N ALA A 88 8.37 9.66 13.02
CA ALA A 88 8.75 8.86 14.18
C ALA A 88 8.34 9.48 15.53
N ASN A 89 8.40 10.82 15.65
CA ASN A 89 8.09 11.55 16.89
C ASN A 89 6.68 12.16 16.93
N SER A 90 5.81 11.83 15.97
CA SER A 90 4.41 12.24 16.01
C SER A 90 3.46 11.04 16.10
N TRP A 91 2.43 11.18 16.94
CA TRP A 91 1.40 10.14 17.05
C TRP A 91 0.65 9.94 15.72
N THR A 92 0.51 11.00 14.90
CA THR A 92 -0.14 10.94 13.60
C THR A 92 0.70 10.18 12.58
N GLY A 93 2.03 10.33 12.58
CA GLY A 93 2.94 9.56 11.74
C GLY A 93 2.91 8.07 12.09
N LEU A 94 3.08 7.76 13.38
CA LEU A 94 2.97 6.39 13.90
C LEU A 94 1.59 5.76 13.60
N ALA A 95 0.50 6.50 13.81
CA ALA A 95 -0.85 6.01 13.52
C ALA A 95 -1.08 5.79 12.02
N THR A 96 -0.56 6.67 11.16
CA THR A 96 -0.67 6.55 9.70
C THR A 96 0.09 5.33 9.20
N PHE A 97 1.33 5.15 9.68
CA PHE A 97 2.13 3.97 9.37
C PHE A 97 1.44 2.68 9.84
N ALA A 98 0.97 2.66 11.09
CA ALA A 98 0.28 1.50 11.66
C ALA A 98 -1.03 1.18 10.93
N ALA A 99 -1.87 2.17 10.66
CA ALA A 99 -3.14 1.99 9.95
C ALA A 99 -2.93 1.53 8.52
N GLY A 100 -1.99 2.14 7.79
CA GLY A 100 -1.62 1.74 6.45
C GLY A 100 -1.12 0.29 6.39
N ALA A 101 -0.24 -0.10 7.32
CA ALA A 101 0.26 -1.47 7.43
C ALA A 101 -0.85 -2.47 7.80
N LEU A 102 -1.77 -2.09 8.70
CA LEU A 102 -2.89 -2.93 9.12
C LEU A 102 -3.83 -3.26 7.96
N VAL A 103 -4.05 -2.33 7.02
CA VAL A 103 -4.90 -2.61 5.86
C VAL A 103 -4.30 -3.71 4.97
N PHE A 104 -2.99 -3.67 4.71
CA PHE A 104 -2.31 -4.77 4.01
C PHE A 104 -2.38 -6.08 4.80
N PHE A 105 -2.20 -6.03 6.12
CA PHE A 105 -2.31 -7.21 6.98
C PHE A 105 -3.70 -7.84 6.94
N VAL A 106 -4.76 -7.03 7.07
CA VAL A 106 -6.16 -7.48 7.02
C VAL A 106 -6.48 -8.11 5.66
N ALA A 107 -6.01 -7.52 4.56
CA ALA A 107 -6.18 -8.10 3.24
C ALA A 107 -5.52 -9.49 3.09
N ILE A 108 -4.40 -9.72 3.77
CA ILE A 108 -3.74 -11.04 3.83
C ILE A 108 -4.54 -12.00 4.72
N ALA A 109 -4.93 -11.56 5.92
CA ALA A 109 -5.60 -12.38 6.91
C ALA A 109 -6.98 -12.87 6.45
N LEU A 110 -7.71 -12.06 5.67
CA LEU A 110 -9.02 -12.39 5.15
C LEU A 110 -8.99 -13.16 3.82
N ARG A 111 -7.81 -13.50 3.31
CA ARG A 111 -7.72 -14.24 2.04
C ARG A 111 -8.29 -15.65 2.20
N PRO A 112 -9.11 -16.13 1.24
CA PRO A 112 -9.57 -17.51 1.25
C PRO A 112 -8.38 -18.49 1.18
N SER A 113 -8.33 -19.47 2.09
CA SER A 113 -7.36 -20.57 2.01
C SER A 113 -7.66 -21.45 0.79
N PRO A 114 -6.63 -21.95 0.08
CA PRO A 114 -6.84 -22.94 -0.98
C PRO A 114 -7.60 -24.15 -0.43
N GLN A 115 -8.71 -24.54 -1.06
CA GLN A 115 -9.43 -25.75 -0.67
C GLN A 115 -8.57 -26.99 -0.93
N PRO A 116 -8.37 -27.88 0.05
CA PRO A 116 -7.68 -29.15 -0.19
C PRO A 116 -8.51 -30.00 -1.17
N GLY A 117 -7.96 -30.33 -2.35
CA GLY A 117 -8.56 -31.30 -3.27
C GLY A 117 -8.77 -30.90 -4.74
N THR A 118 -8.20 -29.79 -5.21
CA THR A 118 -8.33 -29.36 -6.63
C THR A 118 -6.99 -29.30 -7.39
N ALA A 119 -6.03 -30.17 -7.03
CA ALA A 119 -4.78 -30.35 -7.77
C ALA A 119 -4.89 -31.49 -8.79
#